data_AF-A0A9P8RNC1-F1
#
_entry.id   AF-A0A9P8RNC1-F1
#
_cell.length_a   1.000
_cell.length_b   1.000
_cell.length_c   1.000
_cell.angle_alpha   90.00
_cell.angle_beta   90.00
_cell.angle_gamma   90.00
#
_symmetry.space_group_name_H-M   'P 1'
#
loop_
_entity.id
_entity.type
_entity.pdbx_description
1 polymer ?
#
loop_
_entity_poly.entity_id
_entity_poly.type
_entity_poly.pdbx_seq_one_letter_code
_entity_poly.pdbx_strand_id
1 'polypeptide(L)'
;MPPTESQILSTFLLPPASVRTLVSLSSFTNLFPQAQRKNPQIPYLYSELHHQRGLVVDQIKRNIAGEVKKGEAQRRAVVKARRRDQLNEANLLGEHDGEERYMEVELFGQTSNLPPHRTHTLASIIPEMESAATDLEAELRALEEDSEDVLARIRATVGDLSDLRYGKFEKQVGGDNIAEVVLEELRNLEWVCEGLLKGDDSGAKA
;
A
#
# COMPACT_ATOMS: atom_id res chain seq x y z
N MET A 1 34.72 -4.81 -8.86
CA MET A 1 33.59 -5.38 -9.61
C MET A 1 32.32 -5.13 -8.82
N PRO A 2 31.19 -4.79 -9.47
CA PRO A 2 29.92 -4.66 -8.77
C PRO A 2 29.49 -6.01 -8.15
N PRO A 3 28.84 -6.01 -6.98
CA PRO A 3 28.43 -7.24 -6.32
C PRO A 3 27.42 -8.01 -7.17
N THR A 4 27.57 -9.34 -7.22
CA THR A 4 26.63 -10.21 -7.91
C THR A 4 25.30 -10.25 -7.15
N GLU A 5 24.19 -10.45 -7.85
CA GLU A 5 22.85 -10.56 -7.26
C GLU A 5 22.77 -11.62 -6.15
N SER A 6 23.45 -12.75 -6.33
CA SER A 6 23.60 -13.79 -5.30
C SER A 6 24.27 -13.28 -4.03
N GLN A 7 25.29 -12.44 -4.16
CA GLN A 7 25.99 -11.82 -3.03
C GLN A 7 25.06 -10.82 -2.34
N ILE A 8 24.35 -9.98 -3.09
CA ILE A 8 23.39 -9.02 -2.52
C ILE A 8 22.31 -9.74 -1.71
N LEU A 9 21.65 -10.74 -2.31
CA LEU A 9 20.54 -11.46 -1.69
C LEU A 9 21.00 -12.27 -0.47
N SER A 10 22.17 -12.92 -0.56
CA SER A 10 22.72 -13.68 0.57
C SER A 10 23.16 -12.78 1.72
N THR A 11 23.80 -11.64 1.43
CA THR A 11 24.22 -10.68 2.46
C THR A 11 23.04 -9.99 3.13
N PHE A 12 21.92 -9.76 2.42
CA PHE A 12 20.74 -9.11 3.00
C PHE A 12 19.86 -10.08 3.82
N LEU A 13 19.68 -11.31 3.36
CA LEU A 13 18.67 -12.23 3.91
C LEU A 13 19.21 -13.26 4.91
N LEU A 14 20.52 -13.53 4.91
CA LEU A 14 21.12 -14.61 5.72
C LEU A 14 21.83 -14.16 7.01
N PRO A 15 22.30 -12.92 7.19
CA PRO A 15 22.91 -12.52 8.47
C PRO A 15 21.92 -11.85 9.46
N PRO A 16 21.94 -12.19 10.76
CA PRO A 16 22.43 -13.42 11.40
C PRO A 16 21.32 -14.51 11.41
N ALA A 17 21.46 -15.50 10.53
CA ALA A 17 20.51 -16.61 10.38
C ALA A 17 20.52 -17.61 11.52
N SER A 18 21.54 -17.65 12.39
CA SER A 18 21.64 -18.66 13.45
C SER A 18 20.93 -18.20 14.73
N VAL A 19 20.09 -19.06 15.32
CA VAL A 19 19.42 -18.77 16.61
C VAL A 19 20.47 -18.49 17.69
N ARG A 20 21.62 -19.17 17.65
CA ARG A 20 22.70 -19.06 18.65
C ARG A 20 23.27 -17.65 18.71
N THR A 21 23.26 -16.95 17.57
CA THR A 21 23.71 -15.56 17.46
C THR A 21 22.66 -14.58 18.00
N LEU A 22 21.38 -14.96 17.99
CA LEU A 22 20.28 -14.10 18.43
C LEU A 22 19.87 -14.33 19.89
N VAL A 23 19.87 -15.59 20.34
CA VAL A 23 19.43 -16.01 21.66
C VAL A 23 20.30 -17.18 22.12
N SER A 24 21.06 -16.98 23.20
CA SER A 24 21.79 -18.06 23.88
C SER A 24 20.82 -19.00 24.59
N LEU A 25 21.25 -20.23 24.89
CA LEU A 25 20.44 -21.17 25.67
C LEU A 25 20.04 -20.58 27.03
N SER A 26 20.92 -19.83 27.69
CA SER A 26 20.61 -19.14 28.95
C SER A 26 19.51 -18.08 28.79
N SER A 27 19.57 -17.28 27.73
CA SER A 27 18.55 -16.27 27.42
C SER A 27 17.22 -16.92 27.08
N PHE A 28 17.24 -18.02 26.32
CA PHE A 28 16.06 -18.81 26.00
C PHE A 28 15.42 -19.40 27.26
N THR A 29 16.22 -19.97 28.17
CA THR A 29 15.73 -20.49 29.45
C THR A 29 15.10 -19.39 30.32
N ASN A 30 15.59 -18.16 30.24
CA ASN A 30 15.03 -17.03 31.01
C ASN A 30 13.62 -16.62 30.54
N LEU A 31 13.22 -16.97 29.31
CA LEU A 31 11.87 -16.72 28.77
C LEU A 31 10.80 -17.58 29.47
N PHE A 32 11.20 -18.67 30.12
CA PHE A 32 10.28 -19.54 30.85
C PHE A 32 10.06 -19.04 32.28
N PRO A 33 8.86 -19.28 32.87
CA PRO A 33 8.58 -19.00 34.27
C PRO A 33 9.61 -19.65 35.20
N GLN A 34 9.98 -18.98 36.30
CA GLN A 34 11.03 -19.44 37.21
C GLN A 34 10.87 -20.90 37.68
N ALA A 35 9.62 -21.32 37.93
CA ALA A 35 9.29 -22.70 38.34
C ALA A 35 9.68 -23.77 37.30
N GLN A 36 9.73 -23.42 36.02
CA GLN A 36 9.96 -24.35 34.92
C GLN A 36 11.38 -24.27 34.34
N ARG A 37 12.21 -23.31 34.75
CA ARG A 37 13.58 -23.10 34.19
C ARG A 37 14.52 -24.29 34.40
N LYS A 38 14.24 -25.15 35.38
CA LYS A 38 15.01 -26.38 35.65
C LYS A 38 14.49 -27.60 34.86
N ASN A 39 13.47 -27.43 34.02
CA ASN A 39 12.90 -28.53 33.25
C ASN A 39 13.91 -29.04 32.20
N PRO A 40 14.23 -30.35 32.20
CA PRO A 40 15.17 -30.96 31.24
C PRO A 40 14.71 -30.90 29.77
N GLN A 41 13.45 -30.53 29.50
CA GLN A 41 12.93 -30.39 28.14
C GLN A 41 13.33 -29.06 27.46
N ILE A 42 13.74 -28.03 28.22
CA ILE A 42 14.08 -26.72 27.65
C ILE A 42 15.24 -26.80 26.63
N PRO A 43 16.34 -27.55 26.88
CA PRO A 43 17.38 -27.77 25.87
C PRO A 43 16.87 -28.47 24.60
N TYR A 44 15.89 -29.38 24.72
CA TYR A 44 15.30 -30.06 23.57
C TYR A 44 14.49 -29.08 22.71
N LEU A 45 13.66 -28.24 23.33
CA LEU A 45 12.93 -27.17 22.63
C LEU A 45 13.88 -26.17 21.95
N TYR A 46 14.99 -25.83 22.62
CA TYR A 46 16.02 -25.00 22.00
C TYR A 46 16.64 -25.68 20.78
N SER A 47 16.96 -26.98 20.87
CA SER A 47 17.48 -27.76 19.74
C SER A 47 16.49 -27.83 18.58
N GLU A 48 15.20 -28.00 18.87
CA GLU A 48 14.14 -28.03 17.86
C GLU A 48 14.00 -26.65 17.18
N LEU A 49 14.02 -25.56 17.95
CA LEU A 49 14.00 -24.20 17.41
C LEU A 49 15.19 -23.94 16.47
N HIS A 50 16.37 -24.45 16.84
CA HIS A 50 17.56 -24.42 15.97
C HIS A 50 17.33 -25.18 14.67
N HIS A 51 16.75 -26.38 14.75
CA HIS A 51 16.47 -27.20 13.59
C HIS A 51 15.47 -26.52 12.65
N GLN A 52 14.34 -26.04 13.18
CA GLN A 52 13.31 -25.33 12.42
C GLN A 52 13.86 -24.09 11.73
N ARG A 53 14.67 -23.29 12.42
CA ARG A 53 15.32 -22.14 11.79
C ARG A 53 16.31 -22.55 10.71
N GLY A 54 17.06 -23.63 10.91
CA GLY A 54 17.93 -24.22 9.88
C GLY A 54 17.16 -24.54 8.60
N LEU A 55 16.00 -25.19 8.72
CA LEU A 55 15.13 -25.51 7.57
C LEU A 55 14.68 -24.24 6.83
N VAL A 56 14.28 -23.19 7.55
CA VAL A 56 13.89 -21.91 6.95
C VAL A 56 15.06 -21.25 6.22
N VAL A 57 16.24 -21.25 6.83
CA VAL A 57 17.46 -20.70 6.23
C VAL A 57 17.83 -21.44 4.95
N ASP A 58 17.71 -22.77 4.94
CA ASP A 58 17.98 -23.58 3.75
C ASP A 58 16.90 -23.40 2.67
N GLN A 59 15.65 -23.14 3.05
CA GLN A 59 14.61 -22.72 2.10
C GLN A 59 14.96 -21.36 1.48
N ILE A 60 15.39 -20.38 2.28
CA ILE A 60 15.80 -19.06 1.78
C ILE A 60 16.97 -19.20 0.80
N LYS A 61 17.99 -20.01 1.10
CA LYS A 61 19.10 -20.28 0.17
C LYS A 61 18.61 -20.87 -1.16
N ARG A 62 17.66 -21.82 -1.12
CA ARG A 62 17.06 -22.39 -2.33
C ARG A 62 16.28 -21.34 -3.13
N ASN A 63 15.54 -20.47 -2.45
CA ASN A 63 14.81 -19.37 -3.10
C ASN A 63 15.76 -18.38 -3.76
N ILE A 64 16.86 -18.00 -3.10
CA ILE A 64 17.89 -17.12 -3.67
C ILE A 64 18.44 -17.73 -4.97
N ALA A 65 18.77 -19.02 -4.98
CA ALA A 65 19.26 -19.69 -6.19
C ALA A 65 18.20 -19.69 -7.33
N GLY A 66 16.93 -19.83 -7.00
CA GLY A 66 15.82 -19.70 -7.96
C GLY A 66 15.69 -18.29 -8.50
N GLU A 67 15.83 -17.28 -7.64
CA GLU A 67 15.67 -15.88 -8.00
C GLU A 67 16.80 -15.38 -8.91
N VAL A 68 18.05 -15.78 -8.65
CA VAL A 68 19.19 -15.47 -9.52
C VAL A 68 18.96 -15.96 -10.95
N LYS A 69 18.40 -17.18 -11.13
CA LYS A 69 18.08 -17.71 -12.46
C LYS A 69 17.00 -16.89 -13.16
N LYS A 70 15.98 -16.43 -12.42
CA LYS A 70 14.94 -15.55 -12.97
C LYS A 70 15.51 -14.18 -13.33
N GLY A 71 16.36 -13.60 -12.48
CA GLY A 71 17.05 -12.34 -12.73
C GLY A 71 17.88 -12.39 -14.01
N GLU A 72 18.61 -13.47 -14.25
CA GLU A 72 19.33 -13.67 -15.51
C GLU A 72 18.39 -13.75 -16.72
N ALA A 73 17.29 -14.48 -16.61
CA ALA A 73 16.30 -14.58 -17.68
C ALA A 73 15.64 -13.23 -17.99
N GLN A 74 15.31 -12.44 -16.95
CA GLN A 74 14.77 -11.09 -17.08
C GLN A 74 15.77 -10.14 -17.74
N ARG A 75 17.06 -10.16 -17.33
CA ARG A 75 18.09 -9.36 -18.00
C ARG A 75 18.19 -9.68 -19.49
N ARG A 76 18.16 -10.97 -19.85
CA ARG A 76 18.15 -11.39 -21.27
C ARG A 76 16.89 -10.92 -22.00
N ALA A 77 15.73 -11.00 -21.36
CA ALA A 77 14.48 -10.53 -21.94
C ALA A 77 14.51 -9.00 -22.19
N VAL A 78 15.02 -8.21 -21.24
CA VAL A 78 15.18 -6.76 -21.39
C VAL A 78 16.14 -6.42 -22.53
N VAL A 79 17.28 -7.09 -22.63
CA VAL A 79 18.24 -6.87 -23.74
C VAL A 79 17.59 -7.22 -25.08
N LYS A 80 16.82 -8.31 -25.15
CA LYS A 80 16.11 -8.71 -26.38
C LYS A 80 15.01 -7.72 -26.75
N ALA A 81 14.25 -7.23 -25.78
CA ALA A 81 13.22 -6.22 -25.98
C ALA A 81 13.83 -4.92 -26.52
N ARG A 82 14.89 -4.41 -25.86
CA ARG A 82 15.63 -3.22 -26.32
C ARG A 82 16.13 -3.36 -27.75
N ARG A 83 16.71 -4.51 -28.12
CA ARG A 83 17.13 -4.75 -29.52
C ARG A 83 15.96 -4.78 -30.49
N ARG A 84 14.81 -5.34 -30.09
CA ARG A 84 13.63 -5.39 -30.95
C ARG A 84 13.05 -4.00 -31.18
N ASP A 85 13.02 -3.17 -30.15
CA ASP A 85 12.54 -1.79 -30.25
C ASP A 85 13.48 -0.96 -31.15
N GLN A 86 14.80 -1.12 -31.00
CA GLN A 86 15.79 -0.51 -31.90
C GLN A 86 15.60 -0.93 -33.37
N LEU A 87 15.36 -2.23 -33.63
CA LEU A 87 15.12 -2.72 -34.98
C LEU A 87 13.78 -2.22 -35.55
N ASN A 88 12.74 -2.14 -34.74
CA ASN A 88 11.45 -1.58 -35.17
C ASN A 88 11.59 -0.10 -35.51
N GLU A 89 12.31 0.66 -34.68
CA GLU A 89 12.58 2.09 -34.90
C GLU A 89 13.42 2.30 -36.18
N ALA A 90 14.43 1.46 -36.43
CA ALA A 90 15.20 1.48 -37.67
C ALA A 90 14.40 1.05 -38.92
N ASN A 91 13.35 0.22 -38.76
CA ASN A 91 12.47 -0.15 -39.88
C ASN A 91 11.37 0.90 -40.16
N LEU A 92 11.02 1.73 -39.17
CA LEU A 92 10.03 2.81 -39.28
C LEU A 92 10.62 4.10 -39.86
N LEU A 93 11.92 4.33 -39.69
CA LEU A 93 12.68 5.47 -40.21
C LEU A 93 13.58 4.97 -41.35
N GLY A 94 13.19 5.20 -42.61
CA GLY A 94 13.83 4.60 -43.79
C GLY A 94 15.35 4.85 -43.93
N GLU A 95 15.97 4.14 -44.89
CA GLU A 95 17.42 3.93 -45.12
C GLU A 95 18.37 5.15 -45.02
N HIS A 96 17.85 6.38 -45.03
CA HIS A 96 18.64 7.62 -44.89
C HIS A 96 19.09 7.93 -43.44
N ASP A 97 18.48 7.27 -42.45
CA ASP A 97 18.69 7.48 -41.00
C ASP A 97 19.83 6.62 -40.40
N GLY A 98 20.39 5.71 -41.19
CA GLY A 98 21.49 4.84 -40.77
C GLY A 98 22.79 5.60 -40.55
N GLU A 99 23.13 6.53 -41.45
CA GLU A 99 24.42 7.24 -41.45
C GLU A 99 24.57 8.19 -40.24
N GLU A 100 23.49 8.88 -39.84
CA GLU A 100 23.50 9.77 -38.67
C GLU A 100 23.68 8.97 -37.36
N ARG A 101 23.01 7.82 -37.25
CA ARG A 101 23.16 6.90 -36.11
C ARG A 101 24.57 6.30 -36.01
N TYR A 102 25.19 5.94 -37.13
CA TYR A 102 26.58 5.46 -37.13
C TYR A 102 27.54 6.58 -36.69
N MET A 103 27.30 7.81 -37.13
CA MET A 103 28.12 8.98 -36.79
C MET A 103 28.05 9.33 -35.29
N GLU A 104 26.87 9.27 -34.66
CA GLU A 104 26.73 9.52 -33.21
C GLU A 104 27.39 8.43 -32.35
N VAL A 105 27.29 7.16 -32.77
CA VAL A 105 27.93 6.04 -32.07
C VAL A 105 29.46 6.15 -32.15
N GLU A 106 30.02 6.57 -33.29
CA GLU A 106 31.45 6.84 -33.44
C GLU A 106 31.90 8.09 -32.66
N LEU A 107 31.07 9.13 -32.57
CA LEU A 107 31.43 10.41 -31.94
C LEU A 107 31.32 10.40 -30.41
N PHE A 108 30.32 9.73 -29.83
CA PHE A 108 30.05 9.76 -28.39
C PHE A 108 30.35 8.45 -27.66
N GLY A 109 30.63 7.37 -28.41
CA GLY A 109 30.77 6.02 -27.87
C GLY A 109 29.48 5.52 -27.20
N GLN A 110 29.42 4.22 -26.89
CA GLN A 110 28.32 3.64 -26.12
C GLN A 110 28.40 4.09 -24.64
N THR A 111 28.08 5.35 -24.38
CA THR A 111 28.23 6.00 -23.07
C THR A 111 26.89 6.29 -22.41
N SER A 112 25.89 5.40 -22.54
CA SER A 112 24.74 5.46 -21.64
C SER A 112 24.06 4.11 -21.46
N ASN A 113 23.84 3.73 -20.20
CA ASN A 113 22.90 2.65 -19.84
C ASN A 113 21.44 3.14 -19.80
N LEU A 114 21.22 4.43 -20.08
CA LEU A 114 19.91 5.01 -20.26
C LEU A 114 19.33 4.56 -21.62
N PRO A 115 18.00 4.46 -21.75
CA PRO A 115 17.38 4.33 -23.06
C PRO A 115 17.93 5.42 -23.99
N PRO A 116 18.23 5.12 -25.26
CA PRO A 116 18.59 6.17 -26.21
C PRO A 116 17.51 7.25 -26.14
N HIS A 117 17.91 8.49 -25.91
CA HIS A 117 17.01 9.63 -26.03
C HIS A 117 16.44 9.59 -27.45
N ARG A 118 15.10 9.66 -27.61
CA ARG A 118 14.51 9.79 -28.94
C ARG A 118 15.18 10.99 -29.61
N THR A 119 15.90 10.76 -30.69
CA THR A 119 16.49 11.84 -31.48
C THR A 119 15.33 12.44 -32.28
N HIS A 120 14.89 13.62 -31.84
CA HIS A 120 13.83 14.34 -32.54
C HIS A 120 14.46 15.18 -33.65
N THR A 121 14.02 14.98 -34.89
CA THR A 121 14.32 15.90 -36.00
C THR A 121 13.22 16.96 -36.08
N LEU A 122 13.46 18.07 -36.78
CA LEU A 122 12.45 19.13 -36.91
C LEU A 122 11.11 18.63 -37.46
N ALA A 123 11.12 17.55 -38.25
CA ALA A 123 9.92 16.92 -38.79
C ALA A 123 9.15 16.06 -37.77
N SER A 124 9.83 15.46 -36.78
CA SER A 124 9.17 14.65 -35.74
C SER A 124 8.86 15.44 -34.47
N ILE A 125 9.64 16.48 -34.16
CA ILE A 125 9.48 17.25 -32.92
C ILE A 125 8.21 18.10 -32.89
N ILE A 126 7.83 18.69 -34.03
CA ILE A 126 6.65 19.56 -34.11
C ILE A 126 5.35 18.80 -33.81
N PRO A 127 5.05 17.65 -34.47
CA PRO A 127 3.83 16.91 -34.16
C PRO A 127 3.84 16.30 -32.75
N GLU A 128 5.00 15.86 -32.24
CA GLU A 128 5.08 15.38 -30.85
C GLU A 128 4.89 16.51 -29.83
N MET A 129 5.38 17.72 -30.10
CA MET A 129 5.13 18.89 -29.24
C MET A 129 3.68 19.34 -29.29
N GLU A 130 3.02 19.30 -30.46
CA GLU A 130 1.59 19.58 -30.57
C GLU A 130 0.75 18.57 -29.78
N SER A 131 1.08 17.26 -29.89
CA SER A 131 0.43 16.22 -29.09
C SER A 131 0.64 16.44 -27.59
N ALA A 132 1.88 16.72 -27.17
CA ALA A 132 2.18 16.98 -25.76
C ALA A 132 1.46 18.22 -25.23
N ALA A 133 1.32 19.27 -26.05
CA ALA A 133 0.55 20.45 -25.68
C ALA A 133 -0.93 20.11 -25.47
N THR A 134 -1.52 19.31 -26.37
CA THR A 134 -2.92 18.87 -26.23
C THR A 134 -3.15 17.98 -25.01
N ASP A 135 -2.18 17.12 -24.68
CA ASP A 135 -2.26 16.26 -23.49
C ASP A 135 -2.21 17.09 -22.21
N LEU A 136 -1.32 18.07 -22.12
CA LEU A 136 -1.23 18.99 -20.98
C LEU A 136 -2.49 19.86 -20.83
N GLU A 137 -3.08 20.32 -21.93
CA GLU A 137 -4.35 21.05 -21.89
C GLU A 137 -5.50 20.17 -21.36
N ALA A 138 -5.51 18.87 -21.72
CA ALA A 138 -6.51 17.93 -21.21
C ALA A 138 -6.32 17.65 -19.71
N GLU A 139 -5.07 17.46 -19.26
CA GLU A 139 -4.74 17.29 -17.85
C GLU A 139 -5.11 18.53 -17.01
N LEU A 140 -4.86 19.73 -17.53
CA LEU A 140 -5.25 20.98 -16.87
C LEU A 140 -6.76 21.06 -16.66
N ARG A 141 -7.56 20.74 -17.68
CA ARG A 141 -9.03 20.74 -17.55
C ARG A 141 -9.53 19.74 -16.51
N ALA A 142 -8.96 18.54 -16.50
CA ALA A 142 -9.31 17.54 -15.49
C ALA A 142 -8.96 18.01 -14.07
N LEU A 143 -7.80 18.65 -13.89
CA LEU A 143 -7.39 19.18 -12.59
C LEU A 143 -8.24 20.37 -12.14
N GLU A 144 -8.68 21.21 -13.08
CA GLU A 144 -9.63 22.29 -12.80
C GLU A 144 -10.97 21.73 -12.30
N GLU A 145 -11.53 20.71 -12.98
CA GLU A 145 -12.76 20.02 -12.56
C GLU A 145 -12.62 19.41 -11.16
N ASP A 146 -11.54 18.67 -10.90
CA ASP A 146 -11.24 18.11 -9.59
C ASP A 146 -11.15 19.20 -8.50
N SER A 147 -10.57 20.36 -8.84
CA SER A 147 -10.46 21.48 -7.91
C SER A 147 -11.81 22.11 -7.58
N GLU A 148 -12.71 22.22 -8.56
CA GLU A 148 -14.06 22.73 -8.37
C GLU A 148 -14.89 21.79 -7.49
N ASP A 149 -14.76 20.47 -7.72
CA ASP A 149 -15.41 19.44 -6.91
C ASP A 149 -14.94 19.46 -5.46
N VAL A 150 -13.63 19.57 -5.24
CA VAL A 150 -13.08 19.66 -3.88
C VAL A 150 -13.56 20.94 -3.19
N LEU A 151 -13.59 22.07 -3.89
CA LEU A 151 -14.10 23.33 -3.34
C LEU A 151 -15.61 23.24 -3.02
N ALA A 152 -16.40 22.59 -3.86
CA ALA A 152 -17.81 22.34 -3.61
C ALA A 152 -18.01 21.50 -2.33
N ARG A 153 -17.23 20.44 -2.16
CA ARG A 153 -17.24 19.59 -0.95
C ARG A 153 -16.82 20.36 0.30
N ILE A 154 -15.79 21.21 0.21
CA ILE A 154 -15.39 22.06 1.34
C ILE A 154 -16.52 23.04 1.70
N ARG A 155 -17.15 23.67 0.71
CA ARG A 155 -18.28 24.58 0.96
C ARG A 155 -19.46 23.86 1.60
N ALA A 156 -19.78 22.65 1.14
CA ALA A 156 -20.83 21.82 1.75
C ALA A 156 -20.50 21.48 3.21
N THR A 157 -19.29 20.99 3.49
CA THR A 157 -18.89 20.65 4.87
C THR A 157 -18.84 21.87 5.79
N VAL A 158 -18.40 23.04 5.29
CA VAL A 158 -18.45 24.31 6.04
C VAL A 158 -19.90 24.74 6.27
N GLY A 159 -20.80 24.52 5.32
CA GLY A 159 -22.24 24.70 5.46
C GLY A 159 -22.80 23.84 6.59
N ASP A 160 -22.58 22.53 6.54
CA ASP A 160 -23.03 21.57 7.54
C ASP A 160 -22.50 21.91 8.95
N LEU A 161 -21.23 22.28 9.05
CA LEU A 161 -20.61 22.69 10.32
C LEU A 161 -21.14 24.04 10.83
N SER A 162 -21.52 24.95 9.92
CA SER A 162 -22.16 26.21 10.27
C SER A 162 -23.57 25.97 10.78
N ASP A 163 -24.34 25.09 10.15
CA ASP A 163 -25.68 24.71 10.60
C ASP A 163 -25.63 24.01 11.97
N LEU A 164 -24.62 23.18 12.21
CA LEU A 164 -24.35 22.59 13.53
C LEU A 164 -24.03 23.65 14.60
N ARG A 165 -23.23 24.66 14.24
CA ARG A 165 -22.82 25.74 15.17
C ARG A 165 -23.93 26.73 15.48
N TYR A 166 -24.73 27.08 14.48
CA TYR A 166 -25.80 28.07 14.60
C TYR A 166 -27.18 27.44 14.83
N GLY A 167 -27.24 26.10 14.97
CA GLY A 167 -28.43 25.35 15.36
C GLY A 167 -29.53 25.36 14.31
N LYS A 168 -29.18 25.56 13.04
CA LYS A 168 -30.13 25.72 11.93
C LYS A 168 -30.38 24.39 11.23
N PHE A 169 -30.75 23.37 12.00
CA PHE A 169 -31.26 22.13 11.41
C PHE A 169 -32.62 22.45 10.77
N GLU A 170 -32.76 22.21 9.46
CA GLU A 170 -34.08 22.18 8.84
C GLU A 170 -34.95 21.18 9.61
N LYS A 171 -36.13 21.66 10.03
CA LYS A 171 -37.17 20.83 10.68
C LYS A 171 -37.70 19.77 9.72
N GLN A 172 -36.94 18.72 9.45
CA GLN A 172 -37.40 17.48 8.79
C GLN A 172 -36.33 16.42 9.20
N VAL A 173 -36.57 15.29 9.85
CA VAL A 173 -37.71 14.40 10.09
C VAL A 173 -37.43 13.76 11.46
N GLY A 174 -38.31 13.94 12.45
CA GLY A 174 -38.24 13.22 13.74
C GLY A 174 -38.07 14.08 15.00
N GLY A 175 -37.70 15.36 14.89
CA GLY A 175 -37.51 16.22 16.07
C GLY A 175 -38.80 16.59 16.81
N ASP A 176 -39.88 16.91 16.08
CA ASP A 176 -41.17 17.28 16.70
C ASP A 176 -41.89 16.05 17.32
N ASN A 177 -41.61 14.83 16.84
CA ASN A 177 -42.24 13.61 17.37
C ASN A 177 -41.53 13.05 18.62
N ILE A 178 -40.25 13.32 18.84
CA ILE A 178 -39.55 12.78 20.02
C ILE A 178 -40.11 13.41 21.30
N ALA A 179 -40.39 14.72 21.28
CA ALA A 179 -40.99 15.39 22.43
C ALA A 179 -42.39 14.85 22.73
N GLU A 180 -43.20 14.60 21.69
CA GLU A 180 -44.57 14.11 21.83
C GLU A 180 -44.61 12.65 22.30
N VAL A 181 -43.72 11.79 21.78
CA VAL A 181 -43.57 10.39 22.22
C VAL A 181 -43.08 10.30 23.66
N VAL A 182 -42.11 11.13 24.07
CA VAL A 182 -41.64 11.16 25.47
C VAL A 182 -42.75 11.60 26.42
N LEU A 183 -43.57 12.58 26.01
CA LEU A 183 -44.71 13.02 26.82
C LEU A 183 -45.79 11.93 26.93
N GLU A 184 -46.05 11.18 25.86
CA GLU A 184 -47.01 10.07 25.87
C GLU A 184 -46.51 8.91 26.76
N GLU A 185 -45.23 8.56 26.69
CA GLU A 185 -44.64 7.52 27.54
C GLU A 185 -44.60 7.91 29.02
N LEU A 186 -44.29 9.17 29.34
CA LEU A 186 -44.34 9.67 30.71
C LEU A 186 -45.75 9.62 31.30
N ARG A 187 -46.76 9.93 30.49
CA ARG A 187 -48.18 9.87 30.90
C ARG A 187 -48.67 8.43 31.09
N ASN A 188 -48.19 7.50 30.26
CA ASN A 188 -48.42 6.07 30.49
C ASN A 188 -47.74 5.58 31.78
N LEU A 189 -46.52 6.04 32.06
CA LEU A 189 -45.82 5.70 33.31
C LEU A 189 -46.57 6.26 34.53
N GLU A 190 -47.07 7.49 34.45
CA GLU A 190 -47.88 8.13 35.48
C GLU A 190 -49.16 7.31 35.75
N TRP A 191 -49.85 6.86 34.71
CA TRP A 191 -51.04 6.01 34.85
C TRP A 191 -50.75 4.67 35.52
N VAL A 192 -49.62 4.02 35.16
CA VAL A 192 -49.19 2.76 35.78
C VAL A 192 -48.84 2.97 37.26
N CYS A 193 -48.14 4.05 37.58
CA CYS A 193 -47.80 4.40 38.96
C CYS A 193 -49.04 4.74 39.79
N GLU A 194 -50.02 5.46 39.24
CA GLU A 194 -51.31 5.70 39.90
C GLU A 194 -52.12 4.42 40.11
N GLY A 195 -52.09 3.49 39.15
CA GLY A 195 -52.74 2.19 39.25
C GLY A 195 -52.15 1.33 40.37
N LEU A 196 -50.83 1.38 40.55
CA LEU A 196 -50.14 0.69 41.66
C LEU A 196 -50.38 1.37 43.01
N LEU A 197 -50.50 2.70 43.05
CA LEU A 197 -50.83 3.45 44.26
C LEU A 197 -52.30 3.26 44.71
N LYS A 198 -53.23 3.02 43.78
CA LYS A 198 -54.65 2.74 44.07
C LYS A 198 -54.94 1.26 44.32
N GLY A 199 -53.98 0.37 44.06
CA GLY A 199 -54.15 -1.09 44.05
C GLY A 199 -53.89 -1.83 45.36
N ASP A 200 -53.61 -1.13 46.47
CA ASP A 200 -53.15 -1.77 47.72
C ASP A 200 -54.07 -1.57 48.93
N ASP A 201 -55.38 -1.38 48.72
CA ASP A 201 -56.37 -1.21 49.81
C ASP A 201 -57.48 -2.28 49.85
N SER A 202 -57.37 -3.37 49.08
CA SER A 202 -58.30 -4.51 49.17
C SER A 202 -57.55 -5.83 49.38
N GLY A 203 -56.99 -6.03 50.58
CA GLY A 203 -56.34 -7.29 50.91
C GLY A 203 -55.84 -7.49 52.34
N ALA A 204 -56.21 -6.65 53.31
CA ALA A 204 -55.86 -6.86 54.72
C ALA A 204 -57.07 -6.69 55.64
N LYS A 205 -57.92 -7.73 55.76
CA LYS A 205 -58.45 -8.28 57.03
C LYS A 205 -59.53 -9.34 56.81
N ALA A 206 -59.44 -10.37 57.65
CA ALA A 206 -60.56 -11.19 58.11
C ALA A 206 -61.63 -10.35 58.83
#